data_AF-A0A1V5K673-F1
#
_entry.id   AF-A0A1V5K673-F1
#
_cell.length_a   1.000
_cell.length_b   1.000
_cell.length_c   1.000
_cell.angle_alpha   90.00
_cell.angle_beta   90.00
_cell.angle_gamma   90.00
#
_symmetry.space_group_name_H-M   'P 1'
#
loop_
_entity.id
_entity.type
_entity.pdbx_description
1 polymer ?
#
loop_
_entity_poly.entity_id
_entity_poly.type
_entity_poly.pdbx_seq_one_letter_code
_entity_poly.pdbx_strand_id
1 'polypeptide(L)' 'MQPLRARIEKISGFSAHADRDELLRWITGLKKAPRKVFITHGEPEAANAFKKFLTEKTGWTCSVPEYRQEIILD' A
#
# COMPACT_ATOMS: atom_id res chain seq x y z
N MET A 1 -13.48 -10.39 33.12
CA MET A 1 -13.83 -10.30 31.69
C MET A 1 -15.33 -10.42 31.55
N GLN A 2 -15.98 -9.55 30.77
CA GLN A 2 -17.41 -9.65 30.47
C GLN A 2 -17.58 -10.33 29.10
N PRO A 3 -18.59 -11.20 28.90
CA PRO A 3 -18.80 -11.87 27.63
C PRO A 3 -19.39 -10.92 26.57
N LEU A 4 -18.80 -10.90 25.38
CA LEU A 4 -19.36 -10.17 24.23
C LEU A 4 -20.59 -10.92 23.71
N ARG A 5 -21.77 -10.32 23.82
CA ARG A 5 -23.06 -10.88 23.36
C ARG A 5 -23.57 -10.26 22.06
N ALA A 6 -22.87 -9.26 21.53
CA ALA A 6 -23.25 -8.59 20.29
C ALA A 6 -22.80 -9.39 19.06
N ARG A 7 -23.58 -9.32 17.98
CA ARG A 7 -23.17 -9.84 16.67
C ARG A 7 -22.10 -8.92 16.08
N ILE A 8 -20.95 -9.48 15.73
CA ILE A 8 -19.87 -8.76 15.04
C ILE A 8 -19.97 -9.07 13.56
N GLU A 9 -20.08 -8.03 12.74
CA GLU A 9 -20.03 -8.14 11.28
C GLU A 9 -18.98 -7.17 10.76
N LYS A 10 -18.25 -7.58 9.71
CA LYS A 10 -17.29 -6.71 9.01
C LYS A 10 -17.81 -6.46 7.60
N ILE A 11 -18.15 -5.21 7.33
CA ILE A 11 -18.58 -4.80 5.98
C ILE A 11 -17.38 -4.15 5.29
N SER A 12 -16.87 -4.79 4.25
CA SER A 12 -15.83 -4.23 3.39
C SER A 12 -16.40 -3.22 2.39
N GLY A 13 -15.56 -2.31 1.87
CA GLY A 13 -15.92 -1.42 0.76
C GLY A 13 -16.36 0.01 1.13
N PHE A 14 -16.59 0.32 2.41
CA PHE A 14 -16.94 1.70 2.84
C PHE A 14 -15.73 2.59 3.14
N SER A 15 -14.52 2.03 3.17
CA SER A 15 -13.31 2.74 3.59
C SER A 15 -12.85 3.83 2.61
N ALA A 16 -13.41 3.90 1.40
CA ALA A 16 -13.03 4.78 0.29
C ALA A 16 -11.57 4.68 -0.20
N HIS A 17 -10.71 3.92 0.48
CA HIS A 17 -9.37 3.57 0.03
C HIS A 17 -9.43 2.46 -1.01
N ALA A 18 -8.66 2.63 -2.08
CA ALA A 18 -8.43 1.60 -3.08
C ALA A 18 -7.83 0.35 -2.42
N ASP A 19 -8.32 -0.82 -2.81
CA ASP A 19 -7.67 -2.07 -2.40
C ASP A 19 -6.33 -2.27 -3.13
N ARG A 20 -5.61 -3.34 -2.76
CA ARG A 20 -4.30 -3.68 -3.33
C ARG A 20 -4.31 -3.75 -4.86
N ASP A 21 -5.33 -4.39 -5.43
CA ASP A 21 -5.40 -4.66 -6.87
C ASP A 21 -5.87 -3.42 -7.61
N GLU A 22 -6.72 -2.59 -6.99
CA GLU A 22 -7.06 -1.26 -7.48
C GLU A 22 -5.86 -0.31 -7.50
N LEU A 23 -5.03 -0.31 -6.46
CA LEU A 23 -3.77 0.46 -6.42
C LEU A 23 -2.80 0.01 -7.52
N LEU A 24 -2.67 -1.31 -7.74
CA LEU A 24 -1.84 -1.85 -8.83
C LEU A 24 -2.36 -1.39 -10.19
N ARG A 25 -3.67 -1.53 -10.43
CA ARG A 25 -4.32 -1.10 -11.67
C ARG A 25 -4.14 0.39 -11.92
N TRP A 26 -4.28 1.21 -10.88
CA TRP A 26 -4.09 2.65 -10.96
C TRP A 26 -2.65 3.01 -11.32
N ILE A 27 -1.65 2.50 -10.60
CA ILE A 27 -0.25 2.90 -10.79
C ILE A 27 0.34 2.35 -12.10
N THR A 28 -0.11 1.18 -12.56
CA THR A 28 0.32 0.61 -13.84
C THR A 28 -0.33 1.28 -15.05
N GLY A 29 -1.35 2.13 -14.84
CA GLY A 29 -1.93 2.99 -15.88
C GLY A 29 -1.07 4.21 -16.25
N LEU A 30 0.05 4.46 -15.55
CA LEU A 30 0.97 5.54 -15.89
C LEU A 30 1.61 5.31 -17.27
N LYS A 31 1.63 6.35 -18.12
CA LYS A 31 2.20 6.27 -19.49
C LYS A 31 3.69 5.93 -19.53
N LYS A 32 4.42 6.23 -18.47
CA LYS A 32 5.85 5.94 -18.31
C LYS A 32 6.06 5.32 -16.95
N ALA A 33 6.91 4.30 -16.89
CA ALA A 33 7.31 3.70 -15.63
C ALA A 33 8.01 4.75 -14.74
N PRO A 34 7.67 4.82 -13.44
CA PRO A 34 8.39 5.66 -12.50
C PRO A 34 9.81 5.14 -12.28
N ARG A 35 10.77 6.06 -12.08
CA ARG A 35 12.14 5.69 -11.69
C ARG A 35 12.19 5.05 -10.30
N LYS A 36 11.34 5.55 -9.39
CA LYS A 36 11.23 5.07 -8.02
C LYS A 36 9.82 5.32 -7.49
N VAL A 37 9.31 4.37 -6.70
CA VAL A 37 8.01 4.46 -6.02
C VAL A 37 8.23 4.49 -4.51
N PHE A 38 7.59 5.44 -3.83
CA PHE A 38 7.57 5.55 -2.38
C PHE A 38 6.18 5.18 -1.87
N ILE A 39 6.10 4.13 -1.07
CA ILE A 39 4.85 3.67 -0.46
C ILE A 39 4.80 4.25 0.95
N THR A 40 3.78 5.06 1.20
CA THR A 40 3.54 5.74 2.46
C THR A 40 2.10 5.50 2.92
N HIS A 41 1.73 6.02 4.09
CA HIS A 41 0.37 5.98 4.63
C HIS A 41 -0.25 4.57 4.66
N GLY A 42 0.28 3.74 5.55
CA GLY A 42 -0.25 2.41 5.85
C GLY A 42 0.47 1.83 7.06
N GLU A 43 -0.09 0.79 7.66
CA GLU A 43 0.62 0.05 8.69
C GLU A 43 1.93 -0.53 8.12
N PRO A 44 3.03 -0.56 8.91
CA PRO A 44 4.34 -0.98 8.42
C PRO A 44 4.34 -2.33 7.70
N GLU A 45 3.59 -3.30 8.22
CA GLU A 45 3.46 -4.64 7.63
C GLU A 45 2.74 -4.60 6.28
N ALA A 46 1.61 -3.89 6.20
CA ALA A 46 0.83 -3.73 4.96
C ALA A 46 1.64 -2.98 3.88
N ALA A 47 2.34 -1.91 4.25
CA ALA A 47 3.18 -1.14 3.34
C ALA A 47 4.34 -1.98 2.77
N ASN A 48 5.01 -2.76 3.63
CA ASN A 48 6.09 -3.65 3.18
C ASN A 48 5.58 -4.82 2.34
N ALA A 49 4.42 -5.38 2.67
CA ALA A 49 3.78 -6.40 1.84
C ALA A 49 3.43 -5.85 0.45
N PHE A 50 2.88 -4.63 0.39
CA PHE A 50 2.56 -3.99 -0.89
C PHE A 50 3.81 -3.63 -1.70
N LYS A 51 4.89 -3.16 -1.05
CA LYS A 51 6.20 -2.95 -1.68
C LYS A 51 6.68 -4.22 -2.39
N LYS A 52 6.71 -5.35 -1.66
CA LYS A 52 7.15 -6.63 -2.22
C LYS A 52 6.28 -7.02 -3.41
N PHE A 53 4.95 -6.97 -3.24
CA PHE A 53 3.99 -7.28 -4.29
C PHE A 53 4.18 -6.41 -5.55
N LEU A 54 4.32 -5.09 -5.38
CA LEU A 54 4.47 -4.16 -6.49
C LEU A 54 5.80 -4.38 -7.22
N THR A 55 6.91 -4.58 -6.49
CA THR A 55 8.21 -4.94 -7.07
C THR A 55 8.14 -6.24 -7.86
N GLU A 56 7.51 -7.29 -7.33
CA GLU A 56 7.35 -8.58 -8.03
C GLU A 56 6.50 -8.46 -9.30
N LYS A 57 5.47 -7.61 -9.30
CA LYS A 57 4.56 -7.44 -10.45
C LYS A 57 5.11 -6.54 -11.55
N THR A 58 5.92 -5.55 -11.20
CA THR A 58 6.34 -4.48 -12.15
C THR A 58 7.84 -4.45 -12.43
N GLY A 59 8.65 -5.07 -11.57
CA GLY A 59 10.10 -4.92 -11.57
C GLY A 59 10.58 -3.53 -11.13
N TRP A 60 9.68 -2.65 -10.66
CA TRP A 60 10.04 -1.28 -10.30
C TRP A 60 10.75 -1.18 -8.95
N THR A 61 11.63 -0.20 -8.84
CA THR A 61 12.30 0.17 -7.60
C THR A 61 11.30 0.80 -6.64
N CYS A 62 10.87 0.04 -5.63
CA CYS A 62 9.90 0.47 -4.62
C CYS A 62 10.54 0.55 -3.22
N SER A 63 10.15 1.53 -2.42
CA SER A 63 10.61 1.69 -1.03
C SER A 63 9.49 2.16 -0.11
N VAL A 64 9.55 1.73 1.15
CA VAL A 64 8.74 2.29 2.24
C VAL A 64 9.69 3.18 3.04
N PRO A 65 9.57 4.51 2.96
CA PRO A 65 10.46 5.40 3.71
C PRO A 65 10.26 5.28 5.21
N GLU A 66 11.34 5.46 5.97
CA GLU A 66 11.25 5.62 7.42
C GLU A 66 10.79 7.03 7.80
N TYR A 67 10.23 7.17 9.00
CA TYR A 67 9.85 8.48 9.52
C TYR A 67 11.07 9.41 9.59
N ARG A 68 10.95 10.61 8.99
CA ARG A 68 12.03 11.61 8.83
C ARG A 68 13.18 11.19 7.91
N GLN A 69 13.03 10.13 7.13
CA GLN A 69 14.00 9.83 6.09
C GLN A 69 13.94 10.89 4.99
N GLU A 70 15.10 11.42 4.62
CA GLU A 70 15.27 12.30 3.46
C GLU A 70 15.85 11.52 2.29
N ILE A 71 15.36 11.79 1.08
CA ILE A 71 15.78 11.12 -0.14
C ILE A 71 16.01 12.17 -1.22
N ILE A 72 17.25 12.28 -1.69
CA ILE A 72 17.60 13.13 -2.81
C ILE A 72 17.17 12.44 -4.10
N LEU A 73 16.44 13.18 -4.94
CA LEU A 73 16.06 12.73 -6.28
C LEU A 73 17.10 13.24 -7.28
N ASP A 74 17.53 12.35 -8.17
CA ASP A 74 18.51 12.60 -9.23
C ASP A 74 17.88 13.14 -10.51
#